data_AF-A0AAW8UFT1-F1
#
_entry.id   AF-A0AAW8UFT1-F1
#
_cell.length_a   1.000
_cell.length_b   1.000
_cell.length_c   1.000
_cell.angle_alpha   90.00
_cell.angle_beta   90.00
_cell.angle_gamma   90.00
#
_symmetry.space_group_name_H-M   'P 1'
#
loop_
_entity.id
_entity.type
_entity.pdbx_description
1 polymer ?
#
loop_
_entity_poly.entity_id
_entity_poly.type
_entity_poly.pdbx_seq_one_letter_code
_entity_poly.pdbx_strand_id
1 'polypeptide(L)'
;MPSDLGNLMVMAENIQYYLDQNKINSVKMAEDLNINYTTVRNWIQGRSYPRIDKIEMMANYFGVEKSDLIERHTKKENLTKFSDDLENAIEHAENYSGKPLSSTDKQILRGVIEAYLQNRDGNEE
;
A
#
# COMPACT_ATOMS: atom_id res chain seq x y z
N MET A 1 -6.96 14.83 -17.50
CA MET A 1 -7.82 14.41 -16.39
C MET A 1 -8.08 12.92 -16.53
N PRO A 2 -7.93 12.10 -15.49
CA PRO A 2 -8.43 10.72 -15.53
C PRO A 2 -9.93 10.75 -15.84
N SER A 3 -10.42 9.79 -16.63
CA SER A 3 -11.86 9.64 -16.83
C SER A 3 -12.53 9.20 -15.52
N ASP A 4 -13.81 9.52 -15.34
CA ASP A 4 -14.58 9.06 -14.17
C ASP A 4 -14.51 7.52 -14.00
N LEU A 5 -14.43 6.81 -15.12
CA LEU A 5 -14.21 5.37 -15.16
C LEU A 5 -12.84 4.96 -14.58
N GLY A 6 -11.80 5.75 -14.84
CA GLY A 6 -10.47 5.52 -14.28
C GLY A 6 -10.44 5.70 -12.76
N ASN A 7 -11.12 6.72 -12.24
CA ASN A 7 -11.19 6.96 -10.79
C ASN A 7 -12.01 5.88 -10.06
N LEU A 8 -13.10 5.42 -10.69
CA LEU A 8 -13.90 4.29 -10.19
C LEU A 8 -13.06 3.02 -10.05
N MET A 9 -12.22 2.73 -11.05
CA MET A 9 -11.38 1.53 -11.03
C MET A 9 -10.27 1.62 -9.98
N VAL A 10 -9.64 2.79 -9.83
CA VAL A 10 -8.64 3.00 -8.77
C VAL A 10 -9.23 2.76 -7.38
N MET A 11 -10.41 3.33 -7.09
CA MET A 11 -11.09 3.10 -5.82
C MET A 11 -11.41 1.61 -5.61
N ALA A 12 -11.90 0.93 -6.65
CA ALA A 12 -12.21 -0.50 -6.59
C ALA A 12 -10.97 -1.35 -6.28
N GLU A 13 -9.87 -1.09 -6.99
CA GLU A 13 -8.57 -1.76 -6.82
C GLU A 13 -8.01 -1.54 -5.41
N ASN A 14 -8.02 -0.30 -4.91
CA ASN A 14 -7.47 0.02 -3.59
C ASN A 14 -8.31 -0.60 -2.46
N ILE A 15 -9.64 -0.58 -2.56
CA ILE A 15 -10.50 -1.29 -1.57
C ILE A 15 -10.15 -2.78 -1.56
N GLN A 16 -10.02 -3.41 -2.73
CA GLN A 16 -9.66 -4.83 -2.82
C GLN A 16 -8.26 -5.10 -2.22
N TYR A 17 -7.28 -4.25 -2.52
CA TYR A 17 -5.94 -4.32 -1.97
C TYR A 17 -5.96 -4.32 -0.42
N TYR A 18 -6.69 -3.38 0.20
CA TYR A 18 -6.75 -3.32 1.66
C TYR A 18 -7.54 -4.45 2.30
N LEU A 19 -8.55 -5.00 1.62
CA LEU A 19 -9.20 -6.24 2.07
C LEU A 19 -8.19 -7.40 2.14
N ASP A 20 -7.38 -7.55 1.09
CA ASP A 20 -6.38 -8.62 0.99
C ASP A 20 -5.26 -8.45 2.03
N GLN A 21 -4.75 -7.23 2.22
CA GLN A 21 -3.74 -6.93 3.25
C GLN A 21 -4.24 -7.26 4.66
N ASN A 22 -5.51 -6.96 4.94
CA ASN A 22 -6.13 -7.21 6.24
C ASN A 22 -6.69 -8.64 6.39
N LYS A 23 -6.59 -9.48 5.35
CA LYS A 23 -7.10 -10.87 5.32
C LYS A 23 -8.59 -10.97 5.66
N ILE A 24 -9.37 -9.99 5.20
CA ILE A 24 -10.82 -9.93 5.37
C ILE A 24 -11.52 -9.91 4.01
N ASN A 25 -12.79 -10.29 3.98
CA ASN A 25 -13.59 -10.24 2.76
C ASN A 25 -14.61 -9.09 2.81
N SER A 26 -15.25 -8.84 1.66
CA SER A 26 -16.25 -7.78 1.51
C SER A 26 -17.50 -7.98 2.37
N VAL A 27 -17.81 -9.21 2.79
CA VAL A 27 -18.91 -9.49 3.72
C VAL A 27 -18.56 -8.98 5.11
N LYS A 28 -17.36 -9.32 5.60
CA LYS A 28 -16.87 -8.87 6.92
C LYS A 28 -16.81 -7.35 7.01
N MET A 29 -16.27 -6.70 5.98
CA MET A 29 -16.22 -5.23 5.93
C MET A 29 -17.62 -4.61 5.93
N ALA A 30 -18.57 -5.19 5.19
CA ALA A 30 -19.95 -4.71 5.17
C ALA A 30 -20.61 -4.81 6.56
N GLU A 31 -20.39 -5.92 7.26
CA GLU A 31 -20.86 -6.13 8.64
C GLU A 31 -20.21 -5.14 9.62
N ASP A 32 -18.89 -5.00 9.58
CA ASP A 32 -18.14 -4.15 10.52
C ASP A 32 -18.46 -2.66 10.37
N LEU A 33 -18.67 -2.21 9.14
CA LEU A 33 -18.99 -0.83 8.84
C LEU A 33 -20.50 -0.54 8.88
N ASN A 34 -21.33 -1.56 9.12
CA ASN A 34 -22.78 -1.49 9.03
C ASN A 34 -23.25 -0.87 7.69
N ILE A 35 -22.68 -1.36 6.59
CA ILE A 35 -23.01 -0.97 5.21
C ILE A 35 -23.66 -2.15 4.51
N ASN A 36 -24.63 -1.88 3.63
CA ASN A 36 -25.23 -2.93 2.83
C ASN A 36 -24.16 -3.64 1.97
N TYR A 37 -24.13 -4.98 2.02
CA TYR A 37 -23.16 -5.79 1.27
C TYR A 37 -23.16 -5.49 -0.24
N THR A 38 -24.33 -5.32 -0.85
CA THR A 38 -24.44 -5.00 -2.28
C THR A 38 -23.80 -3.65 -2.61
N THR A 39 -23.88 -2.69 -1.70
CA THR A 39 -23.20 -1.38 -1.83
C THR A 39 -21.68 -1.56 -1.85
N VAL A 40 -21.12 -2.28 -0.88
CA VAL A 40 -19.68 -2.58 -0.82
C VAL A 40 -19.23 -3.33 -2.08
N ARG A 41 -20.00 -4.32 -2.51
CA ARG A 41 -19.73 -5.09 -3.73
C ARG A 41 -19.75 -4.21 -4.98
N ASN A 42 -20.65 -3.23 -5.08
CA ASN A 42 -20.67 -2.32 -6.21
C ASN A 42 -19.44 -1.39 -6.25
N TRP A 43 -18.89 -1.01 -5.10
CA TRP A 43 -17.64 -0.25 -5.03
C TRP A 43 -16.45 -1.09 -5.51
N ILE A 44 -16.32 -2.32 -5.01
CA ILE A 44 -15.23 -3.25 -5.40
C ILE A 44 -15.33 -3.66 -6.88
N GLN A 45 -16.51 -3.61 -7.48
CA GLN A 45 -16.71 -3.88 -8.91
C GLN A 45 -16.61 -2.63 -9.80
N GLY A 46 -16.26 -1.46 -9.24
CA GLY A 46 -16.16 -0.21 -9.99
C GLY A 46 -17.50 0.27 -10.59
N ARG A 47 -18.64 -0.22 -10.08
CA ARG A 47 -19.99 0.11 -10.59
C ARG A 47 -20.53 1.43 -10.04
N SER A 48 -20.02 1.85 -8.88
CA SER A 48 -20.42 3.10 -8.23
C SER A 48 -19.27 3.60 -7.36
N TYR A 49 -19.25 4.91 -7.11
CA TYR A 49 -18.24 5.54 -6.26
C TYR A 49 -18.77 5.74 -4.83
N PRO A 50 -18.01 5.41 -3.77
CA PRO A 50 -18.39 5.72 -2.40
C PRO A 50 -18.46 7.23 -2.17
N ARG A 51 -19.39 7.68 -1.32
CA ARG A 51 -19.42 9.09 -0.88
C ARG A 51 -18.28 9.37 0.10
N ILE A 52 -17.93 10.65 0.25
CA ILE A 52 -16.77 11.07 1.07
C ILE A 52 -16.83 10.55 2.52
N ASP A 53 -18.01 10.50 3.13
CA ASP A 53 -18.23 9.94 4.48
C ASP A 53 -17.88 8.44 4.54
N LYS A 54 -18.15 7.71 3.47
CA LYS A 54 -17.82 6.29 3.34
C LYS A 54 -16.36 6.06 3.06
N ILE A 55 -15.72 6.93 2.27
CA ILE A 55 -14.28 6.89 2.06
C ILE A 55 -13.55 7.12 3.39
N GLU A 56 -13.95 8.13 4.15
CA GLU A 56 -13.38 8.41 5.47
C GLU A 56 -13.57 7.25 6.45
N MET A 57 -14.76 6.65 6.47
CA MET A 57 -15.06 5.48 7.29
C MET A 57 -14.16 4.28 6.93
N MET A 58 -13.96 4.00 5.64
CA MET A 58 -13.07 2.94 5.18
C MET A 58 -11.60 3.24 5.51
N ALA A 59 -11.17 4.49 5.33
CA ALA A 59 -9.80 4.92 5.64
C ALA A 59 -9.48 4.68 7.13
N ASN A 60 -10.40 5.08 8.03
CA ASN A 60 -10.28 4.84 9.47
C ASN A 60 -10.29 3.35 9.81
N TYR A 61 -11.12 2.56 9.12
CA TYR A 61 -11.22 1.12 9.34
C TYR A 61 -9.95 0.37 8.92
N PHE A 62 -9.32 0.76 7.82
CA PHE A 62 -8.05 0.18 7.36
C PHE A 62 -6.82 0.79 8.04
N GLY A 63 -6.97 1.92 8.75
CA GLY A 63 -5.86 2.66 9.37
C GLY A 63 -4.98 3.38 8.35
N VAL A 64 -5.58 3.92 7.28
CA VAL A 64 -4.89 4.59 6.15
C VAL A 64 -5.46 5.97 5.90
N GLU A 65 -4.82 6.76 5.04
CA GLU A 65 -5.35 8.06 4.63
C GLU A 65 -6.43 7.92 3.55
N LYS A 66 -7.23 8.98 3.35
CA LYS A 66 -8.24 8.99 2.27
C LYS A 66 -7.58 8.94 0.88
N SER A 67 -6.42 9.56 0.73
CA SER A 67 -5.58 9.53 -0.49
C SER A 67 -5.24 8.09 -0.88
N ASP A 68 -4.92 7.23 0.08
CA ASP A 68 -4.62 5.81 -0.18
C ASP A 68 -5.80 5.05 -0.84
N LEU A 69 -7.03 5.52 -0.68
CA LEU A 69 -8.20 4.92 -1.34
C LEU A 69 -8.55 5.56 -2.70
N ILE A 70 -8.06 6.77 -2.97
CA ILE A 70 -8.47 7.58 -4.14
C ILE A 70 -7.36 7.64 -5.19
N GLU A 71 -6.11 7.64 -4.75
CA GLU A 71 -4.94 7.82 -5.61
C GLU A 71 -4.45 6.46 -6.10
N ARG A 72 -3.98 6.44 -7.35
CA ARG A 72 -3.43 5.21 -7.92
C ARG A 72 -2.11 4.93 -7.23
N HIS A 73 -1.99 3.79 -6.55
CA HIS A 73 -0.70 3.30 -6.09
C HIS A 73 0.22 3.11 -7.29
N THR A 74 1.13 4.05 -7.52
CA THR A 74 2.15 3.87 -8.55
C THR A 74 3.24 2.97 -8.00
N LYS A 75 3.82 2.07 -8.83
CA LYS A 75 5.02 1.31 -8.43
C LYS A 75 6.13 2.24 -7.92
N LYS A 76 6.19 3.49 -8.40
CA LYS A 76 7.13 4.51 -7.93
C LYS A 76 6.92 4.91 -6.47
N GLU A 77 5.68 5.06 -6.00
CA GLU A 77 5.41 5.41 -4.60
C GLU A 77 5.73 4.26 -3.64
N ASN A 78 5.51 3.02 -4.05
CA ASN A 78 5.96 1.86 -3.28
C ASN A 78 7.49 1.78 -3.21
N LEU A 79 8.20 2.11 -4.31
CA LEU A 79 9.66 2.19 -4.31
C LEU A 79 10.18 3.33 -3.41
N THR A 80 9.54 4.49 -3.40
CA THR A 80 9.95 5.60 -2.52
C THR A 80 9.68 5.27 -1.07
N LYS A 81 8.50 4.74 -0.73
CA LYS A 81 8.17 4.35 0.65
C LYS A 81 9.07 3.22 1.16
N PHE A 82 9.34 2.21 0.32
CA PHE A 82 10.30 1.17 0.62
C PHE A 82 11.72 1.71 0.79
N SER A 83 12.13 2.69 -0.04
CA SER A 83 13.42 3.35 0.10
C SER A 83 13.53 4.08 1.44
N ASP A 84 12.48 4.77 1.89
CA ASP A 84 12.48 5.51 3.15
C ASP A 84 12.56 4.58 4.36
N ASP A 85 11.80 3.48 4.35
CA ASP A 85 11.85 2.45 5.39
C ASP A 85 13.23 1.76 5.43
N LEU A 86 13.82 1.48 4.27
CA LEU A 86 15.14 0.90 4.14
C LEU A 86 16.24 1.84 4.63
N GLU A 87 16.16 3.13 4.29
CA GLU A 87 17.10 4.16 4.73
C GLU A 87 17.09 4.28 6.26
N ASN A 88 15.90 4.34 6.86
CA ASN A 88 15.73 4.35 8.32
C ASN A 88 16.30 3.09 8.97
N ALA A 89 16.03 1.91 8.40
CA ALA A 89 16.55 0.66 8.92
C ALA A 89 18.09 0.60 8.86
N ILE A 90 18.70 1.06 7.76
CA ILE A 90 20.15 1.12 7.59
C ILE A 90 20.77 2.17 8.53
N GLU A 91 20.09 3.29 8.76
CA GLU A 91 20.59 4.37 9.63
C GLU A 91 20.77 3.90 11.09
N HIS A 92 19.80 3.12 11.58
CA HIS A 92 19.79 2.59 12.95
C HIS A 92 20.44 1.21 13.10
N ALA A 93 20.92 0.62 12.00
CA ALA A 93 21.52 -0.69 12.05
C ALA A 93 22.86 -0.69 12.83
N GLU A 94 23.03 -1.73 13.64
CA GLU A 94 24.24 -1.98 14.41
C GLU A 94 25.03 -3.15 13.81
N ASN A 95 26.35 -3.14 13.98
CA ASN A 95 27.19 -4.27 13.68
C ASN A 95 27.04 -5.37 14.76
N TYR A 96 27.64 -6.54 14.51
CA TYR A 96 27.57 -7.69 15.43
C TYR A 96 28.13 -7.42 16.85
N SER A 97 28.82 -6.29 17.04
CA SER A 97 29.34 -5.85 18.34
C SER A 97 28.43 -4.84 19.04
N GLY A 98 27.23 -4.56 18.50
CA GLY A 98 26.27 -3.59 19.04
C GLY A 98 26.67 -2.13 18.86
N LYS A 99 27.57 -1.83 17.90
CA LYS A 99 27.94 -0.45 17.55
C LYS A 99 27.23 -0.04 16.26
N PRO A 100 26.83 1.23 16.11
CA PRO A 100 26.29 1.73 14.85
C PRO A 100 27.21 1.41 13.68
N LEU A 101 26.63 0.99 12.56
CA LEU A 101 27.39 0.72 11.34
C LEU A 101 28.11 1.98 10.84
N SER A 102 29.32 1.80 10.31
CA SER A 102 30.05 2.91 9.69
C SER A 102 29.36 3.36 8.40
N SER A 103 29.60 4.60 7.97
CA SER A 103 29.07 5.12 6.69
C SER A 103 29.46 4.25 5.50
N THR A 104 30.68 3.71 5.52
CA THR A 104 31.17 2.79 4.48
C THR A 104 30.39 1.48 4.49
N ASP A 105 30.17 0.89 5.66
CA ASP A 105 29.42 -0.37 5.76
C ASP A 105 27.95 -0.19 5.34
N LYS A 106 27.34 0.95 5.71
CA LYS A 106 25.98 1.32 5.27
C LYS A 106 25.89 1.42 3.74
N GLN A 107 26.87 2.00 3.07
CA GLN A 107 26.92 2.06 1.59
C GLN A 107 27.04 0.67 0.96
N ILE A 108 27.87 -0.21 1.54
CA ILE A 108 28.03 -1.59 1.05
C ILE A 108 26.69 -2.34 1.18
N LEU A 109 26.07 -2.28 2.36
CA LEU A 109 24.77 -2.92 2.59
C LEU A 109 23.70 -2.41 1.64
N ARG A 110 23.66 -1.09 1.41
CA ARG A 110 22.74 -0.47 0.45
C ARG A 110 22.92 -1.07 -0.95
N GLY A 111 24.16 -1.09 -1.46
CA GLY A 111 24.45 -1.63 -2.80
C GLY A 111 24.10 -3.11 -2.94
N VAL A 112 24.30 -3.92 -1.91
CA VAL A 112 23.92 -5.35 -1.91
C VAL A 112 22.40 -5.52 -1.97
N ILE A 113 21.66 -4.76 -1.18
CA ILE A 113 20.19 -4.83 -1.14
C ILE A 113 19.59 -4.35 -2.46
N GLU A 114 20.08 -3.22 -3.01
CA GLU A 114 19.64 -2.70 -4.31
C GLU A 114 19.87 -3.73 -5.43
N ALA A 115 21.05 -4.35 -5.48
CA ALA A 115 21.37 -5.38 -6.47
C ALA A 115 20.48 -6.64 -6.32
N TYR A 116 20.16 -7.05 -5.10
CA TYR A 116 19.26 -8.18 -4.86
C TYR A 116 17.83 -7.91 -5.38
N LEU A 117 17.30 -6.71 -5.11
CA LEU A 117 15.95 -6.34 -5.52
C LEU A 117 15.82 -6.22 -7.05
N GLN A 118 16.80 -5.61 -7.71
CA GLN A 118 16.82 -5.49 -9.18
C GLN A 118 16.83 -6.85 -9.89
N ASN A 119 17.47 -7.87 -9.30
CA ASN A 119 17.49 -9.22 -9.84
C ASN A 119 16.22 -10.02 -9.52
N ARG A 120 15.43 -9.64 -8.51
CA ARG A 120 14.17 -10.30 -8.18
C ARG A 120 13.05 -9.91 -9.15
N ASP A 121 12.98 -8.63 -9.50
CA ASP A 121 11.95 -8.07 -10.39
C ASP A 121 12.09 -8.53 -11.86
N GLY A 122 13.26 -9.06 -12.25
CA GLY A 122 13.52 -9.59 -13.61
C GLY A 122 13.15 -11.07 -13.82
N ASN A 123 12.69 -11.77 -12.78
CA ASN A 123 12.36 -13.21 -12.83
C ASN A 123 10.84 -13.50 -12.73
N GLU A 124 9.99 -12.49 -12.83
CA GLU A 124 8.51 -12.62 -12.84
C GLU A 124 7.89 -12.48 -14.25
N GLU A 125 8.64 -12.73 -15.33
CA GLU A 125 8.11 -12.90 -16.70
C GLU A 125 7.95 -14.37 -17.11
#